data_AF-A0AAV3R4A3-F1
#
_entry.id   AF-A0AAV3R4A3-F1
#
_cell.length_a   1.000
_cell.length_b   1.000
_cell.length_c   1.000
_cell.angle_alpha   90.00
_cell.angle_beta   90.00
_cell.angle_gamma   90.00
#
_symmetry.space_group_name_H-M   'P 1'
#
loop_
_entity.id
_entity.type
_entity.pdbx_description
1 polymer ?
#
loop_
_entity_poly.entity_id
_entity_poly.type
_entity_poly.pdbx_seq_one_letter_code
_entity_poly.pdbx_strand_id
1 'polypeptide(L)'
;MSLLIWNCRGVGHPRAVRSLARLVTFNKPNLVFLIQTKLKDKEWDHIKKKINMPNDLAVDREDVKVDWPYFGQGVWRNLMRLLHGSSYLSTIFIGDFNEILSDDEYVSQRRLRPQWQMDSFLHVVKDCVMIDIGYSGFAFTWYNNFISPSSTRARLD
;
A
#
# COMPACT_ATOMS: atom_id res chain seq x y z
N MET A 1 -18.50 2.73 -8.35
CA MET A 1 -17.80 1.70 -7.54
C MET A 1 -16.83 2.43 -6.62
N SER A 2 -16.77 2.06 -5.34
CA SER A 2 -15.87 2.66 -4.34
C SER A 2 -14.98 1.58 -3.71
N LEU A 3 -13.72 1.94 -3.48
CA LEU A 3 -12.68 1.06 -2.97
C LEU A 3 -12.02 1.71 -1.75
N LEU A 4 -11.93 0.98 -0.64
CA LEU A 4 -11.16 1.39 0.54
C LEU A 4 -9.90 0.53 0.63
N ILE A 5 -8.74 1.15 0.59
CA ILE A 5 -7.45 0.47 0.77
C ILE A 5 -6.83 0.96 2.07
N TRP A 6 -6.34 0.03 2.89
CA TRP A 6 -5.69 0.39 4.14
C TRP A 6 -4.52 -0.53 4.46
N ASN A 7 -3.33 0.05 4.53
CA ASN A 7 -2.19 -0.57 5.19
C ASN A 7 -2.34 -0.47 6.71
N CYS A 8 -2.86 -1.53 7.32
CA CYS A 8 -3.25 -1.55 8.72
C CYS A 8 -2.06 -1.64 9.68
N ARG A 9 -0.92 -2.18 9.20
CA ARG A 9 0.27 -2.52 10.01
C ARG A 9 -0.03 -3.35 11.28
N GLY A 10 -1.14 -4.10 11.28
CA GLY A 10 -1.70 -4.77 12.45
C GLY A 10 -3.14 -4.33 12.74
N VAL A 11 -4.14 -5.05 12.25
CA VAL A 11 -5.56 -4.68 12.43
C VAL A 11 -6.22 -5.33 13.66
N GLY A 12 -5.55 -6.30 14.31
CA GLY A 12 -6.09 -7.02 15.48
C GLY A 12 -6.34 -6.16 16.72
N HIS A 13 -5.72 -4.97 16.80
CA HIS A 13 -5.89 -4.10 17.95
C HIS A 13 -7.32 -3.52 18.00
N PRO A 14 -8.04 -3.52 19.15
CA PRO A 14 -9.43 -3.09 19.22
C PRO A 14 -9.70 -1.66 18.71
N ARG A 15 -8.72 -0.74 18.85
CA ARG A 15 -8.83 0.62 18.27
C ARG A 15 -8.78 0.59 16.74
N ALA A 16 -7.94 -0.25 16.15
CA ALA A 16 -7.84 -0.41 14.71
C ALA A 16 -9.13 -0.99 14.14
N VAL A 17 -9.65 -2.07 14.75
CA VAL A 17 -10.95 -2.68 14.38
C VAL A 17 -12.09 -1.65 14.45
N ARG A 18 -12.18 -0.87 15.53
CA ARG A 18 -13.23 0.17 15.64
C ARG A 18 -13.10 1.25 14.57
N SER A 19 -11.87 1.65 14.24
CA SER A 19 -11.62 2.66 13.21
C SER A 19 -12.01 2.12 11.83
N LEU A 20 -11.65 0.87 11.53
CA LEU A 20 -12.08 0.18 10.31
C LEU A 20 -13.60 0.09 10.21
N ALA A 21 -14.26 -0.38 11.26
CA ALA A 21 -15.72 -0.50 11.29
C ALA A 21 -16.41 0.84 11.00
N ARG A 22 -15.88 1.93 11.57
CA ARG A 22 -16.37 3.29 11.28
C ARG A 22 -16.15 3.68 9.83
N LEU A 23 -14.96 3.45 9.27
CA LEU A 23 -14.66 3.77 7.88
C LEU A 23 -15.56 3.00 6.90
N VAL A 24 -15.77 1.70 7.14
CA VAL A 24 -16.65 0.85 6.33
C VAL A 24 -18.10 1.29 6.45
N THR A 25 -18.58 1.56 7.67
CA THR A 25 -19.97 1.97 7.91
C THR A 25 -20.28 3.33 7.28
N PHE A 26 -19.36 4.28 7.41
CA PHE A 26 -19.55 5.65 6.95
C PHE A 26 -19.42 5.76 5.42
N ASN A 27 -18.37 5.15 4.84
CA ASN A 27 -18.09 5.30 3.41
C ASN A 27 -18.79 4.23 2.54
N LYS A 28 -19.29 3.14 3.14
CA LYS A 28 -19.95 2.01 2.46
C LYS A 28 -19.21 1.57 1.18
N PRO A 29 -17.91 1.25 1.27
CA PRO A 29 -17.14 0.87 0.09
C PRO A 29 -17.68 -0.42 -0.54
N ASN A 30 -17.60 -0.54 -1.86
CA ASN A 30 -17.94 -1.78 -2.56
C ASN A 30 -16.89 -2.88 -2.33
N LEU A 31 -15.63 -2.49 -2.16
CA LEU A 31 -14.51 -3.39 -1.90
C LEU A 31 -13.59 -2.78 -0.83
N VAL A 32 -13.08 -3.62 0.07
CA VAL A 32 -12.10 -3.24 1.10
C VAL A 32 -10.87 -4.10 0.93
N PHE A 33 -9.71 -3.48 0.77
CA PHE A 33 -8.41 -4.14 0.66
C PHE A 33 -7.54 -3.77 1.86
N LEU A 34 -7.20 -4.76 2.68
CA LEU A 34 -6.38 -4.56 3.88
C LEU A 34 -4.99 -5.17 3.67
N ILE A 35 -3.96 -4.35 3.90
CA ILE A 35 -2.55 -4.73 3.72
C ILE A 35 -1.87 -4.80 5.09
N GLN A 36 -0.94 -5.74 5.26
CA GLN A 36 -0.20 -5.97 6.51
C GLN A 36 -1.14 -6.09 7.72
N THR A 37 -2.18 -6.92 7.61
CA THR A 37 -3.14 -7.19 8.70
C THR A 37 -2.45 -7.74 9.94
N LYS A 38 -1.38 -8.52 9.76
CA LYS A 38 -0.63 -9.26 10.79
C LYS A 38 -1.54 -10.16 11.63
N LEU A 39 -2.56 -10.73 10.99
CA LEU A 39 -3.52 -11.63 11.60
C LEU A 39 -3.34 -13.03 11.03
N LYS A 40 -3.74 -14.01 11.81
CA LYS A 40 -4.02 -15.37 11.34
C LYS A 40 -5.51 -15.50 10.99
N ASP A 41 -5.87 -16.47 10.15
CA ASP A 41 -7.26 -16.69 9.69
C ASP A 41 -8.31 -16.66 10.80
N LYS A 42 -8.05 -17.37 11.91
CA LYS A 42 -8.99 -17.46 13.04
C LYS A 42 -9.30 -16.11 13.70
N GLU A 43 -8.38 -15.16 13.63
CA GLU A 43 -8.55 -13.83 14.20
C GLU A 43 -9.37 -12.92 13.28
N TRP A 44 -9.30 -13.16 11.97
CA TRP A 44 -10.03 -12.40 10.96
C TRP A 44 -11.54 -12.61 11.05
N ASP A 45 -12.00 -13.83 11.31
CA ASP A 45 -13.43 -14.15 11.46
C ASP A 45 -14.15 -13.26 12.48
N HIS A 46 -13.49 -12.95 13.58
CA HIS A 46 -14.04 -12.07 14.62
C HIS A 46 -14.17 -10.62 14.17
N ILE A 47 -13.23 -10.15 13.34
CA ILE A 47 -13.21 -8.79 12.82
C ILE A 47 -14.23 -8.64 11.70
N LYS A 48 -14.32 -9.64 10.81
CA LYS A 48 -15.27 -9.72 9.70
C LYS A 48 -16.71 -9.51 10.17
N LYS A 49 -17.09 -10.20 11.25
CA LYS A 49 -18.41 -10.05 11.89
C LYS A 49 -18.67 -8.62 12.37
N LYS A 50 -17.66 -7.91 12.86
CA LYS A 50 -17.79 -6.53 13.38
C LYS A 50 -17.88 -5.47 12.29
N ILE A 51 -17.28 -5.71 11.13
CA ILE A 51 -17.28 -4.75 10.01
C ILE A 51 -18.42 -5.00 9.01
N ASN A 52 -19.24 -6.03 9.24
CA ASN A 52 -20.40 -6.41 8.42
C ASN A 52 -20.07 -6.62 6.93
N MET A 53 -18.93 -7.27 6.65
CA MET A 53 -18.54 -7.66 5.29
C MET A 53 -18.60 -9.18 5.16
N PRO A 54 -19.63 -9.76 4.53
CA PRO A 54 -19.87 -11.20 4.54
C PRO A 54 -18.92 -11.99 3.61
N ASN A 55 -18.36 -11.33 2.59
CA ASN A 55 -17.42 -11.94 1.65
C ASN A 55 -16.00 -11.48 1.94
N ASP A 56 -15.06 -12.39 1.86
CA ASP A 56 -13.63 -12.12 2.03
C ASP A 56 -12.79 -13.04 1.13
N LEU A 57 -11.57 -12.58 0.89
CA LEU A 57 -10.50 -13.33 0.27
C LEU A 57 -9.24 -13.01 1.04
N ALA A 58 -8.76 -13.97 1.83
CA ALA A 58 -7.50 -13.85 2.55
C ALA A 58 -6.38 -14.42 1.67
N VAL A 59 -5.31 -13.66 1.52
CA VAL A 59 -4.06 -14.11 0.91
C VAL A 59 -2.99 -14.02 1.98
N ASP A 60 -2.56 -15.17 2.47
CA ASP A 60 -1.50 -15.22 3.46
C ASP A 60 -0.16 -14.80 2.88
N ARG A 61 0.69 -14.26 3.75
CA ARG A 61 2.06 -13.95 3.39
C ARG A 61 2.82 -15.26 3.17
N GLU A 62 3.19 -15.52 1.92
CA GLU A 62 4.22 -16.51 1.62
C GLU A 62 5.59 -15.89 1.93
N ASP A 63 6.25 -16.38 2.98
CA ASP A 63 7.61 -15.99 3.31
C ASP A 63 8.59 -16.62 2.32
N VAL A 64 8.71 -16.00 1.14
CA VAL A 64 9.81 -16.32 0.23
C VAL A 64 11.08 -15.71 0.84
N LYS A 65 11.85 -16.53 1.55
CA LYS A 65 13.21 -16.19 1.97
C LYS A 65 14.11 -16.17 0.74
N VAL A 66 14.21 -15.03 0.08
CA VAL A 66 15.19 -14.78 -0.97
C VAL A 66 16.31 -13.95 -0.37
N ASP A 67 17.55 -14.38 -0.58
CA ASP A 67 18.73 -13.66 -0.09
C ASP A 67 18.79 -12.23 -0.67
N TRP A 68 18.93 -11.26 0.22
CA TRP A 68 19.22 -9.86 -0.10
C TRP A 68 20.62 -9.78 -0.72
N PRO A 69 20.74 -9.62 -2.06
CA PRO A 69 20.39 -8.39 -2.77
C PRO A 69 19.44 -8.57 -3.98
N TYR A 70 18.96 -9.79 -4.25
CA TYR A 70 18.12 -10.07 -5.43
C TYR A 70 16.66 -9.64 -5.27
N PHE A 71 16.21 -9.43 -4.03
CA PHE A 71 14.88 -8.90 -3.72
C PHE A 71 14.81 -7.36 -3.79
N GLY A 72 15.94 -6.68 -4.04
CA GLY A 72 16.04 -5.24 -4.18
C GLY A 72 15.16 -4.73 -5.32
N GLN A 73 13.93 -4.37 -5.00
CA GLN A 73 12.96 -3.67 -5.84
C GLN A 73 12.48 -4.38 -7.13
N GLY A 74 13.14 -5.41 -7.64
CA GLY A 74 12.87 -5.97 -8.99
C GLY A 74 11.66 -6.91 -9.13
N VAL A 75 11.27 -7.64 -8.06
CA VAL A 75 10.29 -8.74 -8.19
C VAL A 75 8.90 -8.23 -8.55
N TRP A 76 8.36 -7.30 -7.77
CA TRP A 76 7.03 -6.74 -8.03
C TRP A 76 7.02 -5.89 -9.31
N ARG A 77 8.16 -5.27 -9.66
CA ARG A 77 8.34 -4.52 -10.91
C ARG A 77 8.28 -5.41 -12.15
N ASN A 78 8.92 -6.57 -12.10
CA ASN A 78 8.84 -7.56 -13.17
C ASN A 78 7.44 -8.17 -13.25
N LEU A 79 6.81 -8.45 -12.11
CA LEU A 79 5.43 -8.90 -12.06
C LEU A 79 4.48 -7.89 -12.71
N MET A 80 4.64 -6.59 -12.42
CA MET A 80 3.87 -5.52 -13.05
C MET A 80 4.02 -5.55 -14.58
N ARG A 81 5.26 -5.62 -15.09
CA ARG A 81 5.52 -5.71 -16.54
C ARG A 81 4.89 -6.95 -17.17
N LEU A 82 5.01 -8.10 -16.51
CA LEU A 82 4.42 -9.36 -16.97
C LEU A 82 2.90 -9.27 -17.02
N LEU A 83 2.26 -8.80 -15.94
CA LEU A 83 0.81 -8.67 -15.86
C LEU A 83 0.28 -7.68 -16.90
N HIS A 84 0.96 -6.54 -17.06
CA HIS A 84 0.65 -5.56 -18.09
C HIS A 84 0.74 -6.16 -19.50
N GLY A 85 1.82 -6.89 -19.81
CA GLY A 85 2.01 -7.52 -21.12
C GLY A 85 1.07 -8.70 -21.40
N SER A 86 0.55 -9.35 -20.36
CA SER A 86 -0.35 -10.52 -20.50
C SER A 86 -1.84 -10.18 -20.61
N SER A 87 -2.21 -8.91 -20.37
CA SER A 87 -3.61 -8.50 -20.26
C SER A 87 -3.97 -7.43 -21.29
N TYR A 88 -5.09 -7.60 -21.96
CA TYR A 88 -5.72 -6.56 -22.79
C TYR A 88 -6.67 -5.67 -21.98
N LEU A 89 -6.85 -5.96 -20.68
CA LEU A 89 -7.73 -5.21 -19.80
C LEU A 89 -6.96 -4.11 -19.06
N SER A 90 -7.63 -2.97 -18.84
CA SER A 90 -7.14 -1.91 -17.95
C SER A 90 -6.87 -2.50 -16.57
N THR A 91 -5.60 -2.43 -16.14
CA THR A 91 -5.13 -3.03 -14.89
C THR A 91 -4.80 -1.92 -13.90
N ILE A 92 -5.27 -2.07 -12.66
CA ILE A 92 -4.94 -1.16 -11.56
C ILE A 92 -3.98 -1.88 -10.63
N PHE A 93 -2.82 -1.27 -10.38
CA PHE A 93 -1.87 -1.73 -9.37
C PHE A 93 -2.06 -0.92 -8.11
N ILE A 94 -2.20 -1.61 -6.98
CA ILE A 94 -2.51 -1.01 -5.68
C ILE A 94 -1.70 -1.75 -4.63
N GLY A 95 -1.03 -1.03 -3.73
CA GLY A 95 -0.19 -1.66 -2.72
C GLY A 95 0.39 -0.67 -1.72
N ASP A 96 1.37 -1.19 -0.97
CA ASP A 96 2.36 -0.40 -0.24
C ASP A 96 3.68 -0.72 -0.94
N PHE A 97 3.98 -0.07 -2.07
CA PHE A 97 5.25 -0.25 -2.77
C PHE A 97 6.40 0.36 -1.98
N ASN A 98 6.07 1.32 -1.10
CA ASN A 98 7.02 2.03 -0.27
C ASN A 98 8.03 2.80 -1.12
N GLU A 99 7.59 3.26 -2.30
CA GLU A 99 8.33 4.05 -3.28
C GLU A 99 7.73 5.46 -3.40
N ILE A 100 8.46 6.34 -4.06
CA ILE A 100 8.01 7.69 -4.45
C ILE A 100 8.46 7.95 -5.90
N LEU A 101 7.72 8.77 -6.63
CA LEU A 101 7.99 9.14 -8.03
C LEU A 101 8.77 10.45 -8.15
N SER A 102 8.65 11.35 -7.16
CA SER A 102 9.30 12.66 -7.18
C SER A 102 9.74 13.10 -5.79
N ASP A 103 10.72 14.01 -5.73
CA ASP A 103 11.22 14.51 -4.44
C ASP A 103 10.16 15.31 -3.67
N ASP A 104 9.21 15.95 -4.37
CA ASP A 104 8.08 16.69 -3.78
C ASP A 104 7.17 15.80 -2.92
N GLU A 105 7.24 14.49 -3.09
CA GLU A 105 6.51 13.48 -2.32
C GLU A 105 7.20 13.13 -1.01
N TYR A 106 8.41 13.65 -0.75
CA TYR A 106 9.23 13.29 0.39
C TYR A 106 9.76 14.54 1.11
N VAL A 107 9.35 14.69 2.37
CA VAL A 107 9.75 15.84 3.20
C VAL A 107 10.54 15.34 4.40
N SER A 108 11.83 15.69 4.44
CA SER A 108 12.74 15.45 5.57
C SER A 108 13.82 16.53 5.64
N GLN A 109 14.23 16.91 6.85
CA GLN A 109 15.36 17.84 7.04
C GLN A 109 16.71 17.11 7.13
N ARG A 110 16.72 15.78 7.27
CA ARG A 110 17.93 14.99 7.56
C ARG A 110 18.25 13.95 6.51
N ARG A 111 17.25 13.49 5.76
CA ARG A 111 17.41 12.41 4.79
C ARG A 111 16.94 12.91 3.43
N LEU A 112 17.64 12.52 2.39
CA LEU A 112 17.17 12.67 1.01
C LEU A 112 16.73 11.31 0.52
N ARG A 113 15.74 11.26 -0.36
CA ARG A 113 15.45 10.03 -1.08
C ARG A 113 16.50 9.85 -2.19
N PRO A 114 17.15 8.69 -2.33
CA PRO A 114 18.12 8.50 -3.40
C PRO A 114 17.46 8.58 -4.78
N GLN A 115 18.01 9.38 -5.70
CA GLN A 115 17.46 9.55 -7.04
C GLN A 115 17.32 8.23 -7.81
N TRP A 116 18.33 7.35 -7.69
CA TRP A 116 18.31 6.05 -8.36
C TRP A 116 17.11 5.19 -7.95
N GLN A 117 16.61 5.32 -6.72
CA GLN A 117 15.46 4.57 -6.25
C GLN A 117 14.18 5.08 -6.93
N MET A 118 14.03 6.41 -7.03
CA MET A 118 12.91 7.04 -7.73
C MET A 118 12.94 6.73 -9.24
N ASP A 119 14.10 6.88 -9.88
CA ASP A 119 14.29 6.57 -11.31
C ASP A 119 13.91 5.12 -11.62
N SER A 120 14.31 4.21 -10.73
CA SER A 120 14.05 2.79 -10.90
C SER A 120 12.56 2.44 -10.79
N PHE A 121 11.81 3.15 -9.95
CA PHE A 121 10.35 3.02 -9.92
C PHE A 121 9.67 3.70 -11.11
N LEU A 122 10.11 4.92 -11.45
CA LEU A 122 9.59 5.68 -12.59
C LEU A 122 9.74 4.92 -13.91
N HIS A 123 10.81 4.15 -14.10
CA HIS A 123 10.96 3.29 -15.27
C HIS A 123 9.85 2.25 -15.40
N VAL A 124 9.37 1.68 -14.29
CA VAL A 124 8.31 0.67 -14.32
C VAL A 124 6.97 1.30 -14.65
N VAL A 125 6.69 2.47 -14.06
CA VAL A 125 5.52 3.27 -14.38
C VAL A 125 5.48 3.60 -15.87
N LYS A 126 6.61 3.99 -16.45
CA LYS A 126 6.74 4.26 -17.90
C LYS A 126 6.56 2.99 -18.74
N ASP A 127 7.23 1.90 -18.39
CA ASP A 127 7.17 0.63 -19.13
C ASP A 127 5.76 0.05 -19.17
N CYS A 128 5.00 0.21 -18.09
CA CYS A 128 3.64 -0.30 -17.97
C CYS A 128 2.57 0.75 -18.32
N VAL A 129 2.99 1.91 -18.85
CA VAL A 129 2.13 3.04 -19.24
C VAL A 129 1.13 3.40 -18.13
N MET A 130 1.61 3.40 -16.88
CA MET A 130 0.78 3.65 -15.72
C MET A 130 0.50 5.13 -15.57
N ILE A 131 -0.67 5.43 -15.01
CA ILE A 131 -1.13 6.78 -14.72
C ILE A 131 -1.39 6.83 -13.21
N ASP A 132 -0.77 7.79 -12.50
CA ASP A 132 -1.16 8.13 -11.12
C ASP A 132 -2.60 8.66 -11.17
N ILE A 133 -3.49 8.00 -10.43
CA ILE A 133 -4.91 8.36 -10.32
C ILE A 133 -5.14 9.67 -9.54
N GLY A 134 -4.09 10.19 -8.91
CA GLY A 134 -4.09 11.41 -8.13
C GLY A 134 -4.69 11.24 -6.73
N TYR A 135 -4.85 12.36 -6.04
CA TYR A 135 -5.43 12.41 -4.70
C TYR A 135 -6.18 13.72 -4.48
N SER A 136 -7.05 13.72 -3.48
CA SER A 136 -7.72 14.92 -2.97
C SER A 136 -7.49 15.05 -1.48
N GLY A 137 -7.19 16.26 -0.99
CA GLY A 137 -6.93 16.52 0.42
C GLY A 137 -5.45 16.36 0.79
N PHE A 138 -5.18 15.62 1.87
CA PHE A 138 -3.81 15.50 2.38
C PHE A 138 -2.98 14.50 1.56
N ALA A 139 -1.85 14.96 1.03
CA ALA A 139 -1.02 14.20 0.09
C ALA A 139 -0.23 13.05 0.74
N PHE A 140 0.23 13.20 1.99
CA PHE A 140 1.17 12.26 2.59
C PHE A 140 0.44 11.06 3.20
N THR A 141 0.87 9.86 2.85
CA THR A 141 0.31 8.58 3.33
C THR A 141 1.13 8.00 4.49
N TRP A 142 2.33 8.53 4.74
CA TRP A 142 3.22 8.05 5.80
C TRP A 142 3.89 9.18 6.58
N TYR A 143 4.06 8.93 7.89
CA TYR A 143 4.78 9.78 8.82
C TYR A 143 5.55 8.93 9.83
N ASN A 144 6.77 9.36 10.18
CA ASN A 144 7.63 8.63 11.10
C ASN A 144 7.40 8.93 12.59
N ASN A 145 6.45 9.81 12.93
CA ASN A 145 6.13 10.21 14.31
C ASN A 145 7.28 10.86 15.11
N PHE A 146 8.34 11.32 14.45
CA PHE A 146 9.41 12.06 15.10
C PHE A 146 9.22 13.58 14.98
N ILE A 147 9.69 14.31 15.98
CA ILE A 147 9.68 15.78 15.98
C ILE A 147 10.83 16.30 15.08
N SER A 148 10.66 17.50 14.53
CA SER A 148 11.72 18.24 13.83
C SER A 148 13.03 18.28 14.63
N PRO A 149 14.21 18.11 14.01
CA PRO A 149 14.47 17.97 12.57
C PRO A 149 14.42 16.52 12.06
N SER A 150 14.05 15.56 12.92
CA SER A 150 13.98 14.14 12.56
C SER A 150 12.64 13.75 11.92
N SER A 151 11.68 14.67 11.84
CA SER A 151 10.39 14.43 11.21
C SER A 151 10.58 14.08 9.73
N THR A 152 9.84 13.08 9.27
CA THR A 152 9.82 12.69 7.86
C THR A 152 8.42 12.29 7.47
N ARG A 153 7.94 12.87 6.37
CA ARG A 153 6.65 12.56 5.74
C ARG A 153 6.90 12.12 4.30
N ALA A 154 6.13 11.13 3.85
CA ALA A 154 6.20 10.65 2.48
C ALA A 154 4.79 10.36 1.95
N ARG A 155 4.55 10.71 0.68
CA ARG A 155 3.47 10.14 -0.13
C ARG A 155 4.03 8.88 -0.75
N LEU A 156 3.86 7.76 -0.04
CA LEU A 156 4.27 6.46 -0.56
C LEU A 156 3.21 5.98 -1.54
N ASP A 157 3.69 5.51 -2.69
CA ASP A 157 2.92 4.68 -3.62
C ASP A 157 2.91 3.21 -3.16
#